data_AF-J9E4R7-F1
#
_entry.id   AF-J9E4R7-F1
#
_cell.length_a   1.000
_cell.length_b   1.000
_cell.length_c   1.000
_cell.angle_alpha   90.00
_cell.angle_beta   90.00
_cell.angle_gamma   90.00
#
_symmetry.space_group_name_H-M   'P 1'
#
loop_
_entity.id
_entity.type
_entity.pdbx_description
1 polymer ?
#
loop_
_entity_poly.entity_id
_entity_poly.type
_entity_poly.pdbx_seq_one_letter_code
_entity_poly.pdbx_strand_id
1 'polypeptide(L)'
;MVVPFFLSCETEGISLCVLNIRHNVIEKFQLHFYIAKSNVHFLQVVNAAYLLSVRDSQVARNNMDAFKNAWIEKVKLLTMAVDAMITVDDFLAVSEAHIIEDVKSGIQAVINRDGYLLDRSAGGIRGRSLRVCNVVDSEMDLVAASSYRDRVRMATKLLRDDVIDQFADRAEKVVNKLEKEAVEGISGDNRDYTNDVDEFIEASELVHNAVKEIRNALLMNRNPEDVDSDNEYEEDAGTNYPDSRNQTADVENEQKIMRRLPEEEKRKIQEQIDVFKIAQSKFEREVAKWDETGNDIIVLAKHMCMIMMNMTDFTRGRGSLKTTMDVIKAAQEISDAGAKLNSLAKQIGDESVESETKKDLFAYLQRITLYCQQLNITSRVKADVQQVGNELVVSGLESAMSLIQTARNLLNAVVLTVKAAYIASTK
;
A
#
# COMPACT_ATOMS: atom_id res chain seq x y z
N MET A 1 20.59 -9.49 17.77
CA MET A 1 19.65 -9.49 16.63
C MET A 1 18.16 -9.56 17.03
N VAL A 2 17.78 -10.30 18.09
CA VAL A 2 16.36 -10.51 18.44
C VAL A 2 15.69 -9.33 19.16
N VAL A 3 16.40 -8.61 20.04
CA VAL A 3 15.85 -7.43 20.74
C VAL A 3 15.53 -6.26 19.79
N PRO A 4 16.38 -5.91 18.80
CA PRO A 4 16.03 -4.93 17.76
C PRO A 4 14.83 -5.36 16.91
N PHE A 5 14.71 -6.65 16.60
CA PHE A 5 13.59 -7.20 15.82
C PHE A 5 12.25 -7.03 16.55
N PHE A 6 12.21 -7.24 17.87
CA PHE A 6 10.99 -7.04 18.66
C PHE A 6 10.61 -5.57 18.82
N LEU A 7 11.58 -4.67 19.00
CA LEU A 7 11.33 -3.23 19.06
C LEU A 7 10.80 -2.69 17.72
N SER A 8 11.38 -3.13 16.59
CA SER A 8 10.92 -2.77 15.24
C SER A 8 9.54 -3.39 14.93
N CYS A 9 9.32 -4.69 15.21
CA CYS A 9 8.00 -5.32 15.06
C CYS A 9 6.92 -4.73 15.99
N GLU A 10 7.29 -4.23 17.17
CA GLU A 10 6.37 -3.56 18.09
C GLU A 10 5.93 -2.20 17.54
N THR A 11 6.87 -1.37 17.09
CA THR A 11 6.52 -0.07 16.48
C THR A 11 5.79 -0.23 15.16
N GLU A 12 6.26 -1.11 14.28
CA GLU A 12 5.71 -1.28 12.93
C GLU A 12 4.39 -2.08 12.96
N GLY A 13 4.30 -3.13 13.77
CA GLY A 13 3.11 -3.96 13.90
C GLY A 13 1.94 -3.26 14.60
N ILE A 14 2.21 -2.43 15.62
CA ILE A 14 1.19 -1.56 16.21
C ILE A 14 0.76 -0.49 15.20
N SER A 15 1.69 0.09 14.45
CA SER A 15 1.36 1.07 13.40
C SER A 15 0.51 0.45 12.29
N LEU A 16 0.78 -0.80 11.89
CA LEU A 16 -0.03 -1.58 10.96
C LEU A 16 -1.44 -1.85 11.49
N CYS A 17 -1.60 -2.16 12.78
CA CYS A 17 -2.91 -2.33 13.40
C CYS A 17 -3.76 -1.05 13.40
N VAL A 18 -3.12 0.11 13.58
CA VAL A 18 -3.80 1.41 13.55
C VAL A 18 -4.31 1.75 12.15
N LEU A 19 -3.65 1.26 11.10
CA LEU A 19 -3.99 1.51 9.71
C LEU A 19 -4.93 0.45 9.11
N ASN A 20 -5.02 -0.74 9.70
CA ASN A 20 -5.85 -1.83 9.18
C ASN A 20 -7.30 -1.71 9.66
N ILE A 21 -8.26 -2.03 8.77
CA ILE A 21 -9.70 -1.86 9.01
C ILE A 21 -10.39 -3.20 9.34
N ARG A 22 -9.67 -4.33 9.23
CA ARG A 22 -10.22 -5.69 9.44
C ARG A 22 -10.08 -6.12 10.90
N HIS A 23 -11.11 -5.87 11.72
CA HIS A 23 -11.13 -6.15 13.16
C HIS A 23 -10.70 -7.58 13.54
N ASN A 24 -11.16 -8.60 12.81
CA ASN A 24 -10.80 -10.01 13.07
C ASN A 24 -9.31 -10.32 12.81
N VAL A 25 -8.66 -9.57 11.91
CA VAL A 25 -7.22 -9.72 11.62
C VAL A 25 -6.40 -9.02 12.70
N ILE A 26 -6.85 -7.84 13.15
CA ILE A 26 -6.24 -7.08 14.24
C ILE A 26 -6.28 -7.88 15.55
N GLU A 27 -7.42 -8.51 15.89
CA GLU A 27 -7.52 -9.36 17.09
C GLU A 27 -6.57 -10.56 17.03
N LYS A 28 -6.47 -11.22 15.86
CA LYS A 28 -5.49 -12.31 15.67
C LYS A 28 -4.06 -11.82 15.80
N PHE A 29 -3.71 -10.67 15.22
CA PHE A 29 -2.39 -10.10 15.39
C PHE A 29 -2.13 -9.75 16.86
N GLN A 30 -3.03 -9.05 17.54
CA GLN A 30 -2.88 -8.68 18.94
C GLN A 30 -2.70 -9.91 19.83
N LEU A 31 -3.41 -11.01 19.56
CA LEU A 31 -3.25 -12.28 20.27
C LEU A 31 -1.87 -12.90 20.03
N HIS A 32 -1.43 -13.03 18.77
CA HIS A 32 -0.13 -13.62 18.46
C HIS A 32 1.03 -12.73 18.89
N PHE A 33 0.86 -11.42 18.78
CA PHE A 33 1.79 -10.41 19.28
C PHE A 33 1.90 -10.46 20.80
N TYR A 34 0.79 -10.59 21.53
CA TYR A 34 0.80 -10.77 22.98
C TYR A 34 1.51 -12.07 23.41
N ILE A 35 1.27 -13.17 22.67
CA ILE A 35 1.94 -14.46 22.92
C ILE A 35 3.44 -14.37 22.62
N ALA A 36 3.84 -13.69 21.55
CA ALA A 36 5.25 -13.50 21.18
C ALA A 36 5.96 -12.52 22.12
N LYS A 37 5.28 -11.45 22.56
CA LYS A 37 5.76 -10.40 23.47
C LYS A 37 5.81 -10.86 24.93
N SER A 38 5.08 -11.92 25.30
CA SER A 38 5.19 -12.51 26.63
C SER A 38 6.65 -12.94 26.86
N ASN A 39 7.41 -12.11 27.60
CA ASN A 39 8.84 -12.24 27.92
C ASN A 39 9.26 -13.62 28.43
N VAL A 40 8.28 -14.45 28.81
CA VAL A 40 8.42 -15.83 29.26
C VAL A 40 9.11 -16.71 28.23
N HIS A 41 8.76 -16.63 26.95
CA HIS A 41 9.30 -17.56 25.94
C HIS A 41 10.69 -17.16 25.44
N PHE A 42 10.98 -15.87 25.25
CA PHE A 42 12.32 -15.41 24.91
C PHE A 42 13.33 -15.76 26.01
N LEU A 43 12.97 -15.52 27.27
CA LEU A 43 13.85 -15.82 28.41
C LEU A 43 14.07 -17.34 28.57
N GLN A 44 13.07 -18.17 28.26
CA GLN A 44 13.22 -19.63 28.25
C GLN A 44 14.23 -20.11 27.21
N VAL A 45 14.23 -19.54 26.00
CA VAL A 45 15.22 -19.87 24.95
C VAL A 45 16.63 -19.46 25.38
N VAL A 46 16.78 -18.25 25.94
CA VAL A 46 18.07 -17.76 26.45
C VAL A 46 18.58 -18.63 27.59
N ASN A 47 17.70 -19.01 28.52
CA ASN A 47 18.05 -19.89 29.64
C ASN A 47 18.41 -21.30 29.16
N ALA A 48 17.71 -21.84 28.17
CA ALA A 48 18.05 -23.14 27.57
C ALA A 48 19.42 -23.10 26.88
N ALA A 49 19.73 -22.01 26.17
CA ALA A 49 21.03 -21.82 25.52
C ALA A 49 22.16 -21.67 26.54
N TYR A 50 21.92 -20.92 27.62
CA TYR A 50 22.86 -20.78 28.74
C TYR A 50 23.09 -22.12 29.46
N LEU A 51 22.02 -22.90 29.71
CA LEU A 51 22.15 -24.22 30.32
C LEU A 51 22.97 -25.17 29.43
N LEU A 52 22.78 -25.12 28.11
CA LEU A 52 23.57 -25.90 27.16
C LEU A 52 25.04 -25.46 27.13
N SER A 53 25.33 -24.15 27.23
CA SER A 53 26.70 -23.64 27.23
C SER A 53 27.47 -23.99 28.51
N VAL A 54 26.78 -24.08 29.65
CA VAL A 54 27.37 -24.49 30.92
C VAL A 54 27.46 -26.01 31.06
N ARG A 55 26.49 -26.76 30.51
CA ARG A 55 26.44 -28.22 30.58
C ARG A 55 26.00 -28.84 29.25
N ASP A 56 26.97 -29.36 28.52
CA ASP A 56 26.73 -30.11 27.30
C ASP A 56 26.27 -31.56 27.61
N SER A 57 24.98 -31.70 27.88
CA SER A 57 24.32 -32.99 28.14
C SER A 57 23.21 -33.24 27.13
N GLN A 58 22.86 -34.50 26.89
CA GLN A 58 21.76 -34.84 25.98
C GLN A 58 20.43 -34.18 26.40
N VAL A 59 20.18 -34.06 27.72
CA VAL A 59 18.99 -33.38 28.25
C VAL A 59 19.02 -31.89 27.93
N ALA A 60 20.17 -31.22 28.07
CA ALA A 60 20.32 -29.82 27.72
C ALA A 60 20.18 -29.56 26.21
N ARG A 61 20.70 -30.45 25.37
CA ARG A 61 20.51 -30.40 23.90
C ARG A 61 19.04 -30.54 23.52
N ASN A 62 18.37 -31.59 24.02
CA ASN A 62 16.95 -31.82 23.77
C ASN A 62 16.08 -30.64 24.27
N ASN A 63 16.42 -30.08 25.43
CA ASN A 63 15.73 -28.92 25.98
C ASN A 63 15.92 -27.67 25.10
N MET A 64 17.14 -27.42 24.62
CA MET A 64 17.44 -26.32 23.70
C MET A 64 16.68 -26.48 22.37
N ASP A 65 16.67 -27.68 21.78
CA ASP A 65 15.95 -27.95 20.53
C ASP A 65 14.44 -27.76 20.71
N ALA A 66 13.86 -28.21 21.82
CA ALA A 66 12.45 -28.00 22.13
C ALA A 66 12.09 -26.51 22.17
N PHE A 67 12.86 -25.70 22.91
CA PHE A 67 12.61 -24.26 23.01
C PHE A 67 12.92 -23.51 21.70
N LYS A 68 13.95 -23.91 20.96
CA LYS A 68 14.26 -23.38 19.62
C LYS A 68 13.08 -23.61 18.66
N ASN A 69 12.55 -24.84 18.60
CA ASN A 69 11.44 -25.17 17.70
C ASN A 69 10.16 -24.43 18.10
N ALA A 70 9.84 -24.40 19.40
CA ALA A 70 8.71 -23.62 19.90
C ALA A 70 8.84 -22.13 19.56
N TRP A 71 10.04 -21.56 19.67
CA TRP A 71 10.30 -20.17 19.29
C TRP A 71 10.09 -19.92 17.80
N ILE A 72 10.66 -20.77 16.94
CA ILE A 72 10.51 -20.67 15.48
C ILE A 72 9.03 -20.73 15.10
N GLU A 73 8.26 -21.63 15.70
CA GLU A 73 6.82 -21.75 15.47
C GLU A 73 6.06 -20.47 15.87
N LYS A 74 6.38 -19.89 17.03
CA LYS A 74 5.75 -18.64 17.48
C LYS A 74 6.09 -17.45 16.58
N VAL A 75 7.35 -17.32 16.17
CA VAL A 75 7.75 -16.28 15.21
C VAL A 75 7.00 -16.48 13.90
N LYS A 76 6.92 -17.70 13.39
CA LYS A 76 6.16 -18.02 12.16
C LYS A 76 4.68 -17.60 12.28
N LEU A 77 4.02 -17.91 13.38
CA LEU A 77 2.63 -17.50 13.61
C LEU A 77 2.45 -15.98 13.66
N LEU A 78 3.38 -15.27 14.32
CA LEU A 78 3.37 -13.80 14.33
C LEU A 78 3.56 -13.25 12.92
N THR A 79 4.51 -13.78 12.16
CA THR A 79 4.77 -13.38 10.78
C THR A 79 3.55 -13.61 9.89
N MET A 80 2.88 -14.76 10.00
CA MET A 80 1.64 -15.03 9.26
C MET A 80 0.51 -14.06 9.66
N ALA A 81 0.42 -13.66 10.93
CA ALA A 81 -0.55 -12.68 11.38
C ALA A 81 -0.25 -11.28 10.84
N VAL A 82 1.03 -10.90 10.72
CA VAL A 82 1.45 -9.66 10.05
C VAL A 82 1.14 -9.70 8.57
N ASP A 83 1.39 -10.82 7.90
CA ASP A 83 1.10 -10.97 6.47
C ASP A 83 -0.39 -10.81 6.17
N ALA A 84 -1.26 -11.34 7.01
CA ALA A 84 -2.70 -11.16 6.85
C ALA A 84 -3.15 -9.68 6.99
N MET A 85 -2.31 -8.80 7.55
CA MET A 85 -2.58 -7.37 7.68
C MET A 85 -2.09 -6.54 6.49
N ILE A 86 -1.23 -7.08 5.63
CA ILE A 86 -0.61 -6.36 4.51
C ILE A 86 -1.08 -7.01 3.21
N THR A 87 -1.36 -6.23 2.17
CA THR A 87 -1.68 -6.83 0.86
C THR A 87 -0.41 -7.43 0.24
N VAL A 88 -0.55 -8.50 -0.54
CA VAL A 88 0.60 -9.08 -1.26
C VAL A 88 1.25 -8.05 -2.19
N ASP A 89 0.46 -7.17 -2.81
CA ASP A 89 0.94 -6.10 -3.67
C ASP A 89 1.84 -5.10 -2.91
N ASP A 90 1.40 -4.62 -1.73
CA ASP A 90 2.20 -3.70 -0.91
C ASP A 90 3.48 -4.38 -0.39
N PHE A 91 3.36 -5.64 0.05
CA PHE A 91 4.49 -6.42 0.52
C PHE A 91 5.54 -6.62 -0.59
N LEU A 92 5.11 -6.92 -1.82
CA LEU A 92 6.00 -7.09 -2.98
C LEU A 92 6.72 -5.79 -3.34
N ALA A 93 6.01 -4.67 -3.40
CA ALA A 93 6.59 -3.37 -3.73
C ALA A 93 7.69 -2.97 -2.72
N VAL A 94 7.42 -3.14 -1.42
CA VAL A 94 8.41 -2.86 -0.37
C VAL A 94 9.57 -3.85 -0.41
N SER A 95 9.31 -5.13 -0.70
CA SER A 95 10.37 -6.14 -0.81
C SER A 95 11.30 -5.88 -1.99
N GLU A 96 10.75 -5.47 -3.14
CA GLU A 96 11.51 -5.11 -4.35
C GLU A 96 12.40 -3.88 -4.10
N ALA A 97 11.86 -2.84 -3.46
CA ALA A 97 12.63 -1.66 -3.09
C ALA A 97 13.82 -1.99 -2.18
N HIS A 98 13.59 -2.83 -1.16
CA HIS A 98 14.68 -3.25 -0.27
C HIS A 98 15.68 -4.19 -0.91
N ILE A 99 15.26 -5.07 -1.84
CA ILE A 99 16.20 -5.89 -2.62
C ILE A 99 17.14 -4.96 -3.40
N ILE A 100 16.62 -3.91 -4.05
CA ILE A 100 17.43 -2.92 -4.76
C ILE A 100 18.40 -2.19 -3.80
N GLU A 101 17.96 -1.86 -2.59
CA GLU A 101 18.82 -1.25 -1.56
C GLU A 101 19.93 -2.19 -1.08
N ASP A 102 19.62 -3.47 -0.87
CA ASP A 102 20.61 -4.49 -0.51
C ASP A 102 21.61 -4.66 -1.66
N VAL A 103 21.18 -4.64 -2.92
CA VAL A 103 22.06 -4.67 -4.11
C VAL A 103 23.02 -3.48 -4.12
N LYS A 104 22.51 -2.25 -3.91
CA LYS A 104 23.36 -1.05 -3.82
C LYS A 104 24.40 -1.17 -2.71
N SER A 105 23.99 -1.71 -1.56
CA SER A 105 24.89 -1.96 -0.42
C SER A 105 25.96 -3.00 -0.76
N GLY A 106 25.61 -4.05 -1.51
CA GLY A 106 26.54 -5.07 -1.98
C GLY A 106 27.54 -4.52 -2.99
N ILE A 107 27.10 -3.71 -3.95
CA ILE A 107 28.01 -3.03 -4.90
C ILE A 107 29.02 -2.16 -4.14
N GLN A 108 28.57 -1.38 -3.14
CA GLN A 108 29.46 -0.57 -2.33
C GLN A 108 30.45 -1.43 -1.53
N ALA A 109 30.03 -2.61 -1.06
CA ALA A 109 30.90 -3.57 -0.38
C ALA A 109 31.99 -4.12 -1.31
N VAL A 110 31.66 -4.45 -2.56
CA VAL A 110 32.63 -4.88 -3.58
C VAL A 110 33.68 -3.79 -3.83
N ILE A 111 33.23 -2.54 -4.00
CA ILE A 111 34.11 -1.37 -4.23
C ILE A 111 35.06 -1.16 -3.04
N ASN A 112 34.53 -1.28 -1.82
CA ASN A 112 35.29 -1.06 -0.58
C ASN A 112 36.13 -2.27 -0.15
N ARG A 113 36.08 -3.38 -0.89
CA ARG A 113 36.69 -4.68 -0.55
C ARG A 113 36.21 -5.27 0.78
N ASP A 114 34.95 -5.05 1.12
CA ASP A 114 34.35 -5.56 2.34
C ASP A 114 33.58 -6.86 2.05
N GLY A 115 34.29 -8.00 2.10
CA GLY A 115 33.68 -9.32 1.88
C GLY A 115 32.60 -9.67 2.90
N TYR A 116 32.73 -9.19 4.14
CA TYR A 116 31.74 -9.42 5.19
C TYR A 116 30.45 -8.64 4.93
N LEU A 117 30.55 -7.38 4.51
CA LEU A 117 29.37 -6.58 4.16
C LEU A 117 28.70 -7.12 2.89
N LEU A 118 29.48 -7.62 1.92
CA LEU A 118 28.94 -8.26 0.73
C LEU A 118 28.16 -9.53 1.07
N ASP A 119 28.74 -10.43 1.88
CA ASP A 119 28.05 -11.64 2.33
C ASP A 119 26.76 -11.32 3.08
N ARG A 120 26.79 -10.30 3.96
CA ARG A 120 25.59 -9.83 4.66
C ARG A 120 24.53 -9.28 3.70
N SER A 121 24.92 -8.50 2.69
CA SER A 121 24.01 -7.97 1.65
C SER A 121 23.40 -9.11 0.83
N ALA A 122 24.22 -10.06 0.36
CA ALA A 122 23.77 -11.23 -0.38
C ALA A 122 22.81 -12.10 0.44
N GLY A 123 23.10 -12.30 1.74
CA GLY A 123 22.21 -12.96 2.68
C GLY A 123 20.87 -12.23 2.84
N GLY A 124 20.88 -10.90 2.83
CA GLY A 124 19.69 -10.05 2.82
C GLY A 124 18.82 -10.28 1.59
N ILE A 125 19.42 -10.23 0.40
CA ILE A 125 18.75 -10.46 -0.90
C ILE A 125 18.11 -11.87 -0.92
N ARG A 126 18.86 -12.91 -0.52
CA ARG A 126 18.33 -14.29 -0.43
C ARG A 126 17.17 -14.39 0.54
N GLY A 127 17.33 -13.82 1.74
CA GLY A 127 16.31 -13.83 2.78
C GLY A 127 14.99 -13.17 2.34
N ARG A 128 15.08 -12.00 1.70
CA ARG A 128 13.92 -11.27 1.17
C ARG A 128 13.26 -12.00 0.01
N SER A 129 14.05 -12.58 -0.90
CA SER A 129 13.54 -13.35 -2.03
C SER A 129 12.79 -14.60 -1.58
N LEU A 130 13.34 -15.34 -0.62
CA LEU A 130 12.66 -16.50 -0.04
C LEU A 130 11.39 -16.08 0.71
N ARG A 131 11.41 -14.91 1.36
CA ARG A 131 10.24 -14.35 2.02
C ARG A 131 9.13 -14.01 1.03
N VAL A 132 9.47 -13.42 -0.11
CA VAL A 132 8.55 -13.21 -1.25
C VAL A 132 7.88 -14.52 -1.65
N CYS A 133 8.65 -15.59 -1.83
CA CYS A 133 8.07 -16.89 -2.17
C CYS A 133 7.08 -17.38 -1.11
N ASN A 134 7.43 -17.25 0.17
CA ASN A 134 6.58 -17.73 1.26
C ASN A 134 5.28 -16.93 1.40
N VAL A 135 5.30 -15.60 1.22
CA VAL A 135 4.08 -14.77 1.24
C VAL A 135 3.17 -15.15 0.09
N VAL A 136 3.73 -15.19 -1.13
CA VAL A 136 2.94 -15.45 -2.35
C VAL A 136 2.36 -16.86 -2.35
N ASP A 137 3.14 -17.89 -1.95
CA ASP A 137 2.62 -19.25 -1.84
C ASP A 137 1.50 -19.35 -0.80
N SER A 138 1.64 -18.67 0.35
CA SER A 138 0.61 -18.67 1.40
C SER A 138 -0.68 -17.99 0.93
N GLU A 139 -0.58 -16.91 0.14
CA GLU A 139 -1.75 -16.28 -0.47
C GLU A 139 -2.38 -17.20 -1.53
N MET A 140 -1.55 -17.84 -2.36
CA MET A 140 -2.02 -18.78 -3.39
C MET A 140 -2.61 -20.07 -2.80
N ASP A 141 -2.31 -20.43 -1.55
CA ASP A 141 -3.00 -21.50 -0.83
C ASP A 141 -4.46 -21.16 -0.50
N LEU A 142 -4.79 -19.86 -0.37
CA LEU A 142 -6.16 -19.38 -0.13
C LEU A 142 -6.98 -19.28 -1.43
N VAL A 143 -6.32 -19.27 -2.58
CA VAL A 143 -6.95 -19.18 -3.90
C VAL A 143 -7.37 -20.56 -4.38
N ALA A 144 -8.60 -20.67 -4.90
CA ALA A 144 -9.10 -21.90 -5.51
C ALA A 144 -8.22 -22.35 -6.70
N ALA A 145 -8.19 -23.66 -6.94
CA ALA A 145 -7.42 -24.22 -8.05
C ALA A 145 -7.83 -23.60 -9.39
N SER A 146 -6.85 -22.99 -10.07
CA SER A 146 -7.05 -22.23 -11.30
C SER A 146 -5.73 -22.12 -12.06
N SER A 147 -5.80 -21.87 -13.36
CA SER A 147 -4.64 -21.58 -14.20
C SER A 147 -3.86 -20.35 -13.72
N TYR A 148 -4.55 -19.39 -13.11
CA TYR A 148 -3.92 -18.26 -12.42
C TYR A 148 -3.03 -18.73 -11.27
N ARG A 149 -3.59 -19.50 -10.34
CA ARG A 149 -2.87 -20.02 -9.18
C ARG A 149 -1.64 -20.82 -9.60
N ASP A 150 -1.78 -21.65 -10.63
CA ASP A 150 -0.69 -22.50 -11.11
C ASP A 150 0.42 -21.68 -11.79
N ARG A 151 0.08 -20.62 -12.54
CA ARG A 151 1.07 -19.69 -13.11
C ARG A 151 1.87 -18.95 -12.04
N VAL A 152 1.18 -18.42 -11.03
CA VAL A 152 1.84 -17.71 -9.92
C VAL A 152 2.77 -18.67 -9.17
N ARG A 153 2.30 -19.88 -8.82
CA ARG A 153 3.13 -20.90 -8.18
C ARG A 153 4.33 -21.31 -9.02
N MET A 154 4.19 -21.36 -10.34
CA MET A 154 5.31 -21.68 -11.23
C MET A 154 6.38 -20.59 -11.19
N ALA A 155 5.99 -19.31 -11.27
CA ALA A 155 6.92 -18.19 -11.14
C ALA A 155 7.61 -18.17 -9.76
N THR A 156 6.84 -18.41 -8.69
CA THR A 156 7.37 -18.50 -7.32
C THR A 156 8.33 -19.67 -7.14
N LYS A 157 8.03 -20.82 -7.75
CA LYS A 157 8.90 -21.99 -7.73
C LYS A 157 10.20 -21.75 -8.48
N LEU A 158 10.16 -21.07 -9.62
CA LEU A 158 11.37 -20.71 -10.38
C LEU A 158 12.30 -19.81 -9.54
N LEU A 159 11.75 -18.80 -8.86
CA LEU A 159 12.54 -17.97 -7.95
C LEU A 159 13.16 -18.81 -6.83
N ARG A 160 12.35 -19.65 -6.19
CA ARG A 160 12.73 -20.44 -5.01
C ARG A 160 13.78 -21.51 -5.28
N ASP A 161 13.57 -22.32 -6.32
CA ASP A 161 14.29 -23.58 -6.53
C ASP A 161 15.48 -23.42 -7.51
N ASP A 162 15.59 -22.27 -8.19
CA ASP A 162 16.62 -22.05 -9.22
C ASP A 162 17.32 -20.70 -9.06
N VAL A 163 16.59 -19.59 -9.18
CA VAL A 163 17.20 -18.25 -9.24
C VAL A 163 17.93 -17.85 -7.95
N ILE A 164 17.36 -18.16 -6.78
CA ILE A 164 17.99 -17.85 -5.48
C ILE A 164 19.33 -18.60 -5.32
N ASP A 165 19.40 -19.86 -5.76
CA ASP A 165 20.61 -20.67 -5.65
C ASP A 165 21.67 -20.21 -6.65
N GLN A 166 21.27 -19.89 -7.89
CA GLN A 166 22.18 -19.28 -8.87
C GLN A 166 22.76 -17.96 -8.37
N PHE A 167 21.94 -17.08 -7.79
CA PHE A 167 22.40 -15.85 -7.18
C PHE A 167 23.38 -16.11 -6.02
N ALA A 168 23.05 -17.05 -5.13
CA ALA A 168 23.88 -17.39 -3.99
C ALA A 168 25.27 -17.86 -4.44
N ASP A 169 25.33 -18.78 -5.40
CA ASP A 169 26.59 -19.31 -5.94
C ASP A 169 27.44 -18.23 -6.60
N ARG A 170 26.82 -17.30 -7.35
CA ARG A 170 27.53 -16.18 -8.00
C ARG A 170 28.04 -15.18 -6.97
N ALA A 171 27.21 -14.78 -6.00
CA ALA A 171 27.60 -13.87 -4.93
C ALA A 171 28.71 -14.46 -4.05
N GLU A 172 28.64 -15.74 -3.70
CA GLU A 172 29.66 -16.44 -2.90
C GLU A 172 31.02 -16.47 -3.61
N LYS A 173 31.05 -16.60 -4.95
CA LYS A 173 32.32 -16.51 -5.70
C LYS A 173 32.98 -15.14 -5.55
N VAL A 174 32.21 -14.06 -5.59
CA VAL A 174 32.72 -12.69 -5.40
C VAL A 174 33.20 -12.49 -3.96
N VAL A 175 32.45 -12.97 -2.96
CA VAL A 175 32.85 -12.94 -1.54
C VAL A 175 34.17 -13.71 -1.34
N ASN A 176 34.25 -14.95 -1.79
CA ASN A 176 35.45 -15.78 -1.66
C ASN A 176 36.67 -15.17 -2.35
N LYS A 177 36.47 -14.47 -3.48
CA LYS A 177 37.53 -13.75 -4.17
C LYS A 177 38.03 -12.57 -3.33
N LEU A 178 37.12 -11.77 -2.78
CA LEU A 178 37.43 -10.65 -1.89
C LEU A 178 38.20 -11.10 -0.64
N GLU A 179 37.77 -12.19 -0.02
CA GLU A 179 38.44 -12.75 1.16
C GLU A 179 39.86 -13.21 0.84
N LYS A 180 40.07 -13.89 -0.29
CA LYS A 180 41.42 -14.30 -0.73
C LYS A 180 42.33 -13.11 -0.98
N GLU A 181 41.83 -12.09 -1.68
CA GLU A 181 42.60 -10.87 -1.96
C GLU A 181 42.95 -10.11 -0.68
N ALA A 182 42.08 -10.14 0.34
CA ALA A 182 42.34 -9.56 1.66
C ALA A 182 43.45 -10.32 2.41
N VAL A 183 43.46 -11.66 2.32
CA VAL A 183 44.48 -12.52 2.94
C VAL A 183 45.84 -12.40 2.24
N GLU A 184 45.84 -12.30 0.90
CA GLU A 184 47.05 -12.22 0.07
C GLU A 184 47.71 -10.83 0.08
N GLY A 185 47.09 -9.83 0.71
CA GLY A 185 47.69 -8.51 0.92
C GLY A 185 47.93 -7.71 -0.37
N ILE A 186 47.15 -7.97 -1.41
CA ILE A 186 47.29 -7.33 -2.73
C ILE A 186 47.00 -5.83 -2.60
N SER A 187 48.07 -5.02 -2.67
CA SER A 187 48.03 -3.56 -2.56
C SER A 187 47.13 -2.93 -3.64
N GLY A 188 46.37 -1.92 -3.22
CA GLY A 188 45.10 -1.53 -3.81
C GLY A 188 45.10 -0.84 -5.17
N ASP A 189 46.27 -0.50 -5.71
CA ASP A 189 46.38 0.58 -6.70
C ASP A 189 45.92 0.22 -8.13
N ASN A 190 45.61 -1.05 -8.42
CA ASN A 190 45.20 -1.50 -9.77
C ASN A 190 44.22 -2.69 -9.76
N ARG A 191 43.40 -2.85 -8.71
CA ARG A 191 42.35 -3.88 -8.75
C ARG A 191 41.22 -3.39 -9.64
N ASP A 192 41.05 -4.09 -10.75
CA ASP A 192 39.86 -3.97 -11.58
C ASP A 192 38.68 -4.65 -10.88
N TYR A 193 37.95 -3.89 -10.06
CA TYR A 193 36.72 -4.32 -9.39
C TYR A 193 35.51 -4.26 -10.32
N THR A 194 35.66 -3.74 -11.55
CA THR A 194 34.56 -3.59 -12.52
C THR A 194 33.91 -4.93 -12.80
N ASN A 195 34.72 -5.96 -13.08
CA ASN A 195 34.20 -7.31 -13.34
C ASN A 195 33.47 -7.92 -12.11
N ASP A 196 33.91 -7.61 -10.89
CA ASP A 196 33.27 -8.12 -9.67
C ASP A 196 31.95 -7.39 -9.38
N VAL A 197 31.89 -6.10 -9.69
CA VAL A 197 30.67 -5.29 -9.61
C VAL A 197 29.67 -5.75 -10.68
N ASP A 198 30.11 -5.91 -11.92
CA ASP A 198 29.29 -6.38 -13.03
C ASP A 198 28.72 -7.78 -12.75
N GLU A 199 29.56 -8.71 -12.27
CA GLU A 199 29.12 -10.06 -11.88
C GLU A 199 28.04 -10.01 -10.77
N PHE A 200 28.22 -9.15 -9.77
CA PHE A 200 27.25 -9.01 -8.68
C PHE A 200 25.95 -8.34 -9.14
N ILE A 201 26.02 -7.35 -10.04
CA ILE A 201 24.86 -6.71 -10.66
C ILE A 201 24.08 -7.73 -11.48
N GLU A 202 24.75 -8.45 -12.38
CA GLU A 202 24.11 -9.47 -13.23
C GLU A 202 23.47 -10.59 -12.40
N ALA A 203 24.13 -11.05 -11.34
CA ALA A 203 23.55 -12.02 -10.42
C ALA A 203 22.29 -11.47 -9.75
N SER A 204 22.33 -10.20 -9.32
CA SER A 204 21.21 -9.53 -8.66
C SER A 204 20.03 -9.25 -9.60
N GLU A 205 20.30 -8.98 -10.87
CA GLU A 205 19.28 -8.80 -11.91
C GLU A 205 18.44 -10.07 -12.11
N LEU A 206 19.02 -11.25 -12.00
CA LEU A 206 18.26 -12.52 -12.05
C LEU A 206 17.17 -12.54 -10.98
N VAL A 207 17.52 -12.17 -9.74
CA VAL A 207 16.59 -12.10 -8.61
C VAL A 207 15.52 -11.04 -8.85
N HIS A 208 15.92 -9.84 -9.26
CA HIS A 208 15.00 -8.74 -9.52
C HIS A 208 13.98 -9.09 -10.62
N ASN A 209 14.44 -9.65 -11.73
CA ASN A 209 13.58 -10.08 -12.84
C ASN A 209 12.63 -11.19 -12.40
N ALA A 210 13.09 -12.18 -11.62
CA ALA A 210 12.22 -13.25 -11.13
C ALA A 210 11.14 -12.74 -10.15
N VAL A 211 11.47 -11.78 -9.28
CA VAL A 211 10.48 -11.12 -8.41
C VAL A 211 9.46 -10.32 -9.25
N LYS A 212 9.92 -9.62 -10.29
CA LYS A 212 9.06 -8.90 -11.24
C LYS A 212 8.13 -9.84 -12.00
N GLU A 213 8.59 -11.01 -12.41
CA GLU A 213 7.75 -12.03 -13.04
C GLU A 213 6.65 -12.56 -12.11
N ILE A 214 6.94 -12.73 -10.82
CA ILE A 214 5.91 -13.07 -9.83
C ILE A 214 4.84 -11.97 -9.75
N ARG A 215 5.26 -10.69 -9.71
CA ARG A 215 4.35 -9.54 -9.72
C ARG A 215 3.49 -9.52 -10.98
N ASN A 216 4.10 -9.74 -12.15
CA ASN A 216 3.37 -9.80 -13.42
C ASN A 216 2.36 -10.96 -13.44
N ALA A 217 2.74 -12.14 -12.94
CA ALA A 217 1.86 -13.29 -12.86
C ALA A 217 0.64 -13.03 -11.95
N LEU A 218 0.84 -12.31 -10.83
CA LEU A 218 -0.24 -11.88 -9.93
C LEU A 218 -1.21 -10.90 -10.62
N LEU A 219 -0.72 -10.05 -11.51
CA LEU A 219 -1.54 -9.08 -12.28
C LEU A 219 -2.36 -9.73 -13.41
N MET A 220 -1.96 -10.91 -13.90
CA MET A 220 -2.62 -11.62 -15.01
C MET A 220 -3.92 -12.36 -14.63
N ASN A 221 -4.49 -12.13 -13.45
CA ASN A 221 -5.79 -12.68 -13.02
C ASN A 221 -7.02 -11.84 -13.43
N ARG A 222 -6.87 -10.79 -14.24
CA ARG A 222 -8.05 -10.07 -14.76
C ARG A 222 -8.74 -10.94 -15.81
N ASN A 223 -10.02 -11.20 -15.58
CA ASN A 223 -10.85 -12.04 -16.42
C ASN A 223 -10.93 -11.44 -17.84
N PRO A 224 -10.85 -12.22 -18.93
CA PRO A 224 -11.02 -11.71 -20.30
C PRO A 224 -12.39 -11.09 -20.57
N GLU A 225 -13.36 -11.32 -19.69
CA GLU A 225 -14.70 -10.68 -19.74
C GLU A 225 -14.76 -9.32 -19.01
N ASP A 226 -13.68 -8.91 -18.31
CA ASP A 226 -13.49 -7.53 -17.83
C ASP A 226 -12.83 -6.64 -18.91
N VAL A 227 -12.75 -7.14 -20.16
CA VAL A 227 -12.49 -6.31 -21.35
C VAL A 227 -13.76 -5.51 -21.60
N ASP A 228 -13.84 -4.32 -20.99
CA ASP A 228 -14.78 -3.32 -21.47
C ASP A 228 -14.49 -3.10 -22.95
N SER A 229 -15.49 -3.48 -23.74
CA SER A 229 -15.58 -3.38 -25.18
C SER A 229 -15.55 -1.91 -25.62
N ASP A 230 -14.38 -1.28 -25.56
CA ASP A 230 -14.09 -0.01 -26.24
C ASP A 230 -12.85 -0.17 -27.14
N ASN A 231 -12.75 -1.30 -27.83
CA ASN A 231 -12.10 -1.32 -29.14
C ASN A 231 -13.00 -0.58 -30.14
N GLU A 232 -13.10 0.74 -30.01
CA GLU A 232 -13.34 1.57 -31.19
C GLU A 232 -12.04 1.56 -32.00
N TYR A 233 -11.99 0.63 -32.93
CA TYR A 233 -11.09 0.69 -34.07
C TYR A 233 -11.38 1.99 -34.83
N GLU A 234 -10.70 3.09 -34.50
CA GLU A 234 -10.42 4.11 -35.51
C GLU A 234 -9.14 3.71 -36.24
N GLU A 235 -9.39 2.97 -37.31
CA GLU A 235 -8.56 2.85 -38.49
C GLU A 235 -8.17 4.25 -39.00
N ASP A 236 -6.90 4.62 -38.93
CA ASP A 236 -6.33 5.46 -39.98
C ASP A 236 -4.86 5.12 -40.24
N ALA A 237 -4.68 4.32 -41.29
CA ALA A 237 -3.42 4.14 -41.95
C ALA A 237 -3.27 5.22 -43.04
N GLY A 238 -2.43 6.22 -42.78
CA GLY A 238 -1.69 6.92 -43.83
C GLY A 238 -1.86 8.44 -43.88
N THR A 239 -0.82 9.17 -43.49
CA THR A 239 0.07 9.89 -44.44
C THR A 239 1.10 10.74 -43.68
N ASN A 240 2.34 10.71 -44.18
CA ASN A 240 3.43 11.62 -43.79
C ASN A 240 3.02 13.09 -43.91
N TYR A 241 3.29 13.91 -42.89
CA TYR A 241 3.98 15.21 -43.01
C TYR A 241 4.52 15.64 -41.63
N PRO A 242 5.79 16.08 -41.50
CA PRO A 242 6.30 16.66 -40.28
C PRO A 242 5.95 18.15 -40.26
N ASP A 243 5.10 18.59 -39.33
CA ASP A 243 4.94 20.03 -39.08
C ASP A 243 5.32 20.39 -37.64
N SER A 244 6.51 20.96 -37.53
CA SER A 244 6.93 21.76 -36.39
C SER A 244 6.20 23.09 -36.42
N ARG A 245 5.07 23.19 -35.71
CA ARG A 245 4.56 24.45 -35.13
C ARG A 245 3.36 24.21 -34.23
N ASN A 246 3.59 24.15 -32.92
CA ASN A 246 2.86 24.91 -31.89
C ASN A 246 3.30 24.47 -30.49
N GLN A 247 4.48 24.96 -30.07
CA GLN A 247 4.70 25.22 -28.65
C GLN A 247 3.87 26.46 -28.31
N THR A 248 2.73 26.27 -27.62
CA THR A 248 2.05 27.18 -26.65
C THR A 248 0.53 26.97 -26.63
N ALA A 249 0.06 25.85 -26.08
CA ALA A 249 -1.35 25.69 -25.66
C ALA A 249 -1.63 24.56 -24.64
N ASP A 250 -0.61 23.89 -24.07
CA ASP A 250 -0.82 22.66 -23.28
C ASP A 250 -0.83 22.87 -21.75
N VAL A 251 -1.14 24.08 -21.27
CA VAL A 251 -0.93 24.46 -19.85
C VAL A 251 -2.11 24.17 -18.90
N GLU A 252 -3.35 23.91 -19.34
CA GLU A 252 -4.49 23.97 -18.39
C GLU A 252 -5.53 22.85 -18.51
N ASN A 253 -5.10 21.60 -18.69
CA ASN A 253 -6.02 20.48 -18.51
C ASN A 253 -5.39 19.39 -17.64
N GLU A 254 -5.27 19.69 -16.35
CA GLU A 254 -4.78 18.77 -15.32
C GLU A 254 -5.66 17.49 -15.25
N GLN A 255 -6.94 17.55 -15.66
CA GLN A 255 -7.78 16.35 -15.84
C GLN A 255 -7.23 15.40 -16.94
N LYS A 256 -6.67 15.91 -18.05
CA LYS A 256 -5.99 15.06 -19.05
C LYS A 256 -4.77 14.37 -18.46
N ILE A 257 -4.07 15.01 -17.53
CA ILE A 257 -2.93 14.42 -16.82
C ILE A 257 -3.42 13.24 -15.98
N MET A 258 -4.50 13.41 -15.21
CA MET A 258 -5.14 12.32 -14.46
C MET A 258 -5.59 11.16 -15.36
N ARG A 259 -5.98 11.43 -16.62
CA ARG A 259 -6.36 10.40 -17.60
C ARG A 259 -5.15 9.61 -18.13
N ARG A 260 -3.96 10.22 -18.14
CA ARG A 260 -2.71 9.65 -18.64
C ARG A 260 -1.87 8.97 -17.56
N LEU A 261 -2.36 8.92 -16.32
CA LEU A 261 -1.67 8.22 -15.23
C LEU A 261 -1.37 6.75 -15.60
N PRO A 262 -0.27 6.19 -15.09
CA PRO A 262 0.00 4.77 -15.20
C PRO A 262 -1.18 3.91 -14.73
N GLU A 263 -1.39 2.76 -15.36
CA GLU A 263 -2.54 1.89 -15.05
C GLU A 263 -2.53 1.38 -13.60
N GLU A 264 -1.36 1.22 -12.98
CA GLU A 264 -1.25 0.87 -11.56
C GLU A 264 -1.83 1.97 -10.65
N GLU A 265 -1.52 3.24 -10.93
CA GLU A 265 -2.02 4.39 -10.17
C GLU A 265 -3.52 4.57 -10.37
N LYS A 266 -4.01 4.40 -11.61
CA LYS A 266 -5.44 4.38 -11.91
C LYS A 266 -6.16 3.29 -11.14
N ARG A 267 -5.57 2.10 -11.00
CA ARG A 267 -6.13 1.00 -10.21
C ARG A 267 -6.28 1.39 -8.74
N LYS A 268 -5.25 1.97 -8.13
CA LYS A 268 -5.29 2.46 -6.74
C LYS A 268 -6.36 3.54 -6.53
N ILE A 269 -6.48 4.49 -7.46
CA ILE A 269 -7.55 5.50 -7.46
C ILE A 269 -8.92 4.82 -7.58
N GLN A 270 -9.06 3.85 -8.48
CA GLN A 270 -10.32 3.15 -8.72
C GLN A 270 -10.79 2.39 -7.47
N GLU A 271 -9.90 1.71 -6.76
CA GLU A 271 -10.23 1.02 -5.50
C GLU A 271 -10.79 1.99 -4.45
N GLN A 272 -10.21 3.18 -4.29
CA GLN A 272 -10.74 4.20 -3.37
C GLN A 272 -12.12 4.71 -3.81
N ILE A 273 -12.33 4.84 -5.12
CA ILE A 273 -13.61 5.26 -5.70
C ILE A 273 -14.68 4.18 -5.51
N ASP A 274 -14.34 2.91 -5.60
CA ASP A 274 -15.29 1.82 -5.37
C ASP A 274 -15.75 1.82 -3.90
N VAL A 275 -14.84 2.07 -2.96
CA VAL A 275 -15.21 2.24 -1.54
C VAL A 275 -16.04 3.51 -1.33
N PHE A 276 -15.75 4.61 -2.05
CA PHE A 276 -16.59 5.80 -2.04
C PHE A 276 -18.00 5.52 -2.58
N LYS A 277 -18.14 4.75 -3.66
CA LYS A 277 -19.43 4.36 -4.24
C LYS A 277 -20.29 3.56 -3.28
N ILE A 278 -19.69 2.72 -2.42
CA ILE A 278 -20.45 2.03 -1.35
C ILE A 278 -21.07 3.05 -0.39
N ALA A 279 -20.33 4.09 0.00
CA ALA A 279 -20.84 5.16 0.84
C ALA A 279 -21.92 5.99 0.11
N GLN A 280 -21.73 6.26 -1.18
CA GLN A 280 -22.71 6.91 -2.05
C GLN A 280 -24.02 6.12 -2.13
N SER A 281 -23.98 4.81 -2.44
CA SER A 281 -25.19 3.99 -2.49
C SER A 281 -25.89 3.87 -1.13
N LYS A 282 -25.15 3.98 -0.02
CA LYS A 282 -25.75 4.08 1.32
C LYS A 282 -26.42 5.44 1.53
N PHE A 283 -25.81 6.51 1.06
CA PHE A 283 -26.36 7.85 1.07
C PHE A 283 -27.65 7.95 0.26
N GLU A 284 -27.63 7.52 -0.99
CA GLU A 284 -28.78 7.57 -1.90
C GLU A 284 -29.96 6.78 -1.36
N ARG A 285 -29.73 5.55 -0.86
CA ARG A 285 -30.78 4.75 -0.21
C ARG A 285 -31.38 5.41 1.02
N GLU A 286 -30.58 6.16 1.77
CA GLU A 286 -31.08 6.85 2.95
C GLU A 286 -31.90 8.08 2.56
N VAL A 287 -31.37 8.86 1.63
CA VAL A 287 -31.99 10.10 1.20
C VAL A 287 -33.26 9.86 0.40
N ALA A 288 -33.34 8.76 -0.36
CA ALA A 288 -34.53 8.37 -1.12
C ALA A 288 -35.78 8.11 -0.26
N LYS A 289 -35.62 7.97 1.06
CA LYS A 289 -36.76 7.82 2.00
C LYS A 289 -37.48 9.14 2.26
N TRP A 290 -36.87 10.27 1.91
CA TRP A 290 -37.33 11.60 2.25
C TRP A 290 -37.76 12.35 0.99
N ASP A 291 -38.90 13.04 1.07
CA ASP A 291 -39.31 13.99 0.03
C ASP A 291 -38.40 15.23 0.09
N GLU A 292 -38.02 15.73 -1.09
CA GLU A 292 -37.22 16.95 -1.23
C GLU A 292 -38.06 18.21 -1.02
N THR A 293 -39.38 18.10 -1.19
CA THR A 293 -40.30 19.24 -1.17
C THR A 293 -40.34 19.87 0.23
N GLY A 294 -39.61 20.98 0.39
CA GLY A 294 -39.53 21.74 1.65
C GLY A 294 -38.52 21.21 2.66
N ASN A 295 -37.59 20.32 2.26
CA ASN A 295 -36.52 19.84 3.14
C ASN A 295 -35.14 20.27 2.65
N ASP A 296 -34.72 21.47 3.05
CA ASP A 296 -33.44 22.07 2.65
C ASP A 296 -32.22 21.23 3.07
N ILE A 297 -32.32 20.45 4.16
CA ILE A 297 -31.23 19.55 4.59
C ILE A 297 -31.01 18.47 3.53
N ILE A 298 -32.08 17.89 2.98
CA ILE A 298 -31.99 16.86 1.94
C ILE A 298 -31.46 17.44 0.64
N VAL A 299 -31.92 18.63 0.24
CA VAL A 299 -31.44 19.33 -0.96
C VAL A 299 -29.94 19.63 -0.86
N LEU A 300 -29.50 20.19 0.27
CA LEU A 300 -28.08 20.46 0.53
C LEU A 300 -27.25 19.18 0.54
N ALA A 301 -27.75 18.12 1.17
CA ALA A 301 -27.07 16.83 1.22
C ALA A 301 -26.86 16.23 -0.19
N LYS A 302 -27.89 16.26 -1.06
CA LYS A 302 -27.78 15.81 -2.46
C LYS A 302 -26.80 16.64 -3.27
N HIS A 303 -26.85 17.96 -3.09
CA HIS A 303 -25.93 18.88 -3.73
C HIS A 303 -24.47 18.62 -3.32
N MET A 304 -24.19 18.45 -2.03
CA MET A 304 -22.86 18.07 -1.53
C MET A 304 -22.39 16.72 -2.12
N CYS A 305 -23.28 15.72 -2.21
CA CYS A 305 -22.97 14.42 -2.82
C CYS A 305 -22.59 14.57 -4.31
N MET A 306 -23.35 15.35 -5.08
CA MET A 306 -23.08 15.59 -6.49
C MET A 306 -21.70 16.26 -6.71
N ILE A 307 -21.36 17.26 -5.90
CA ILE A 307 -20.04 17.91 -6.00
C ILE A 307 -18.92 16.93 -5.64
N MET A 308 -19.07 16.15 -4.56
CA MET A 308 -18.10 15.12 -4.19
C MET A 308 -17.90 14.09 -5.30
N MET A 309 -18.96 13.68 -6.00
CA MET A 309 -18.84 12.80 -7.17
C MET A 309 -18.02 13.44 -8.29
N ASN A 310 -18.30 14.70 -8.65
CA ASN A 310 -17.52 15.43 -9.66
C ASN A 310 -16.04 15.52 -9.28
N MET A 311 -15.74 15.72 -7.99
CA MET A 311 -14.36 15.73 -7.48
C MET A 311 -13.70 14.34 -7.58
N THR A 312 -14.43 13.24 -7.29
CA THR A 312 -13.89 11.89 -7.49
C THR A 312 -13.70 11.54 -8.97
N ASP A 313 -14.59 11.99 -9.86
CA ASP A 313 -14.44 11.77 -11.30
C ASP A 313 -13.23 12.51 -11.88
N PHE A 314 -12.93 13.72 -11.38
CA PHE A 314 -11.71 14.44 -11.74
C PHE A 314 -10.46 13.60 -11.52
N THR A 315 -10.39 12.86 -10.40
CA THR A 315 -9.23 11.99 -10.11
C THR A 315 -9.07 10.83 -11.09
N ARG A 316 -10.11 10.49 -11.86
CA ARG A 316 -10.05 9.49 -12.94
C ARG A 316 -9.73 10.10 -14.31
N GLY A 317 -9.53 11.41 -14.36
CA GLY A 317 -9.36 12.15 -15.61
C GLY A 317 -10.64 12.25 -16.45
N ARG A 318 -11.81 12.26 -15.79
CA ARG A 318 -13.14 12.42 -16.43
C ARG A 318 -14.04 13.37 -15.62
N GLY A 319 -15.25 13.62 -16.10
CA GLY A 319 -16.20 14.51 -15.44
C GLY A 319 -16.06 15.98 -15.84
N SER A 320 -16.74 16.86 -15.12
CA SER A 320 -16.91 18.27 -15.48
C SER A 320 -15.75 19.19 -15.07
N LEU A 321 -15.01 18.82 -14.02
CA LEU A 321 -13.88 19.60 -13.51
C LEU A 321 -12.64 19.38 -14.39
N LYS A 322 -11.96 20.45 -14.81
CA LYS A 322 -10.82 20.35 -15.75
C LYS A 322 -9.49 20.69 -15.10
N THR A 323 -9.52 21.52 -14.06
CA THR A 323 -8.35 22.05 -13.38
C THR A 323 -8.43 21.86 -11.87
N THR A 324 -7.29 21.88 -11.18
CA THR A 324 -7.20 21.92 -9.72
C THR A 324 -7.94 23.13 -9.17
N MET A 325 -7.97 24.25 -9.90
CA MET A 325 -8.76 25.42 -9.52
C MET A 325 -10.26 25.10 -9.45
N ASP A 326 -10.78 24.29 -10.37
CA ASP A 326 -12.17 23.83 -10.33
C ASP A 326 -12.43 22.92 -9.12
N VAL A 327 -11.46 22.05 -8.76
CA VAL A 327 -11.52 21.20 -7.57
C VAL A 327 -11.49 22.03 -6.28
N ILE A 328 -10.69 23.09 -6.22
CA ILE A 328 -10.65 24.02 -5.09
C ILE A 328 -12.00 24.75 -4.94
N LYS A 329 -12.58 25.23 -6.04
CA LYS A 329 -13.90 25.87 -6.03
C LYS A 329 -14.99 24.90 -5.57
N ALA A 330 -14.97 23.66 -6.06
CA ALA A 330 -15.87 22.60 -5.62
C ALA A 330 -15.77 22.32 -4.11
N ALA A 331 -14.56 22.30 -3.55
CA ALA A 331 -14.36 22.13 -2.11
C ALA A 331 -14.86 23.33 -1.28
N GLN A 332 -14.79 24.55 -1.82
CA GLN A 332 -15.36 25.75 -1.20
C GLN A 332 -16.89 25.72 -1.23
N GLU A 333 -17.48 25.33 -2.36
CA GLU A 333 -18.93 25.17 -2.53
C GLU A 333 -19.50 24.12 -1.55
N ILE A 334 -18.79 22.99 -1.36
CA ILE A 334 -19.11 21.98 -0.35
C ILE A 334 -19.05 22.57 1.07
N SER A 335 -18.05 23.40 1.38
CA SER A 335 -17.94 24.05 2.69
C SER A 335 -19.11 24.98 2.97
N ASP A 336 -19.53 25.78 1.98
CA ASP A 336 -20.68 26.67 2.11
C ASP A 336 -21.99 25.88 2.31
N ALA A 337 -22.19 24.80 1.52
CA ALA A 337 -23.33 23.91 1.69
C ALA A 337 -23.32 23.19 3.04
N GLY A 338 -22.15 22.72 3.49
CA GLY A 338 -21.96 22.06 4.78
C GLY A 338 -22.23 23.00 5.96
N ALA A 339 -21.84 24.27 5.86
CA ALA A 339 -22.13 25.28 6.86
C ALA A 339 -23.64 25.55 6.97
N LYS A 340 -24.34 25.67 5.84
CA LYS A 340 -25.80 25.82 5.80
C LYS A 340 -26.51 24.59 6.37
N LEU A 341 -26.08 23.39 5.99
CA LEU A 341 -26.61 22.12 6.49
C LEU A 341 -26.43 22.03 8.02
N ASN A 342 -25.25 22.38 8.52
CA ASN A 342 -24.98 22.43 9.95
C ASN A 342 -25.87 23.42 10.69
N SER A 343 -26.14 24.60 10.11
CA SER A 343 -27.04 25.59 10.72
C SER A 343 -28.46 25.06 10.86
N LEU A 344 -29.02 24.47 9.79
CA LEU A 344 -30.37 23.92 9.80
C LEU A 344 -30.50 22.73 10.76
N ALA A 345 -29.55 21.80 10.68
CA ALA A 345 -29.54 20.63 11.55
C ALA A 345 -29.34 21.00 13.04
N LYS A 346 -28.58 22.07 13.30
CA LYS A 346 -28.42 22.62 14.65
C LYS A 346 -29.73 23.19 15.19
N GLN A 347 -30.49 23.94 14.39
CA GLN A 347 -31.80 24.46 14.81
C GLN A 347 -32.73 23.32 15.23
N ILE A 348 -32.81 22.25 14.43
CA ILE A 348 -33.57 21.04 14.79
C ILE A 348 -33.08 20.44 16.10
N GLY A 349 -31.75 20.32 16.27
CA GLY A 349 -31.15 19.80 17.51
C GLY A 349 -31.49 20.66 18.73
N ASP A 350 -31.43 21.99 18.60
CA ASP A 350 -31.72 22.95 19.66
C ASP A 350 -33.21 22.90 20.08
N GLU A 351 -34.13 22.69 19.12
CA GLU A 351 -35.57 22.55 19.36
C GLU A 351 -35.98 21.17 19.88
N SER A 352 -35.14 20.14 19.67
CA SER A 352 -35.42 18.77 20.12
C SER A 352 -35.19 18.55 21.62
N VAL A 353 -35.94 17.59 22.18
CA VAL A 353 -35.80 17.15 23.58
C VAL A 353 -34.42 16.52 23.80
N GLU A 354 -33.84 16.78 24.98
CA GLU A 354 -32.56 16.21 25.37
C GLU A 354 -32.58 14.67 25.26
N SER A 355 -31.70 14.14 24.42
CA SER A 355 -31.66 12.73 24.07
C SER A 355 -30.27 12.35 23.56
N GLU A 356 -29.96 11.05 23.54
CA GLU A 356 -28.70 10.58 22.97
C GLU A 356 -28.61 10.90 21.47
N THR A 357 -29.75 10.88 20.75
CA THR A 357 -29.82 11.26 19.34
C THR A 357 -29.45 12.73 19.11
N LYS A 358 -29.84 13.63 20.02
CA LYS A 358 -29.43 15.03 19.98
C LYS A 358 -27.92 15.18 20.12
N LYS A 359 -27.30 14.46 21.07
CA LYS A 359 -25.85 14.48 21.25
C LYS A 359 -25.11 13.93 20.03
N ASP A 360 -25.59 12.81 19.48
CA ASP A 360 -25.07 12.22 18.25
C ASP A 360 -25.14 13.21 17.09
N LEU A 361 -26.28 13.90 16.93
CA LEU A 361 -26.48 14.93 15.91
C LEU A 361 -25.38 16.00 16.01
N PHE A 362 -25.17 16.60 17.19
CA PHE A 362 -24.14 17.61 17.39
C PHE A 362 -22.73 17.09 17.11
N ALA A 363 -22.42 15.84 17.47
CA ALA A 363 -21.15 15.21 17.15
C ALA A 363 -20.96 15.07 15.62
N TYR A 364 -22.01 14.70 14.89
CA TYR A 364 -21.96 14.63 13.42
C TYR A 364 -21.78 16.00 12.77
N LEU A 365 -22.38 17.07 13.32
CA LEU A 365 -22.16 18.44 12.82
C LEU A 365 -20.69 18.87 12.93
N GLN A 366 -20.03 18.54 14.05
CA GLN A 366 -18.60 18.80 14.24
C GLN A 366 -17.76 18.02 13.22
N ARG A 367 -18.13 16.77 12.93
CA ARG A 367 -17.46 15.96 11.91
C ARG A 367 -17.63 16.52 10.50
N ILE A 368 -18.79 17.06 10.15
CA ILE A 368 -18.99 17.76 8.87
C ILE A 368 -18.03 18.94 8.76
N THR A 369 -17.93 19.78 9.80
CA THR A 369 -16.99 20.92 9.81
C THR A 369 -15.55 20.47 9.60
N LEU A 370 -15.12 19.42 10.32
CA LEU A 370 -13.78 18.86 10.19
C LEU A 370 -13.51 18.35 8.77
N TYR A 371 -14.42 17.55 8.21
CA TYR A 371 -14.19 16.95 6.89
C TYR A 371 -14.30 17.98 5.76
N CYS A 372 -15.12 19.03 5.88
CA CYS A 372 -15.10 20.16 4.93
C CYS A 372 -13.74 20.89 4.95
N GLN A 373 -13.16 21.11 6.13
CA GLN A 373 -11.81 21.68 6.25
C GLN A 373 -10.74 20.77 5.64
N GLN A 374 -10.77 19.47 5.95
CA GLN A 374 -9.85 18.49 5.35
C GLN A 374 -9.99 18.47 3.83
N LEU A 375 -11.21 18.54 3.29
CA LEU A 375 -11.46 18.49 1.85
C LEU A 375 -10.82 19.70 1.16
N ASN A 376 -10.91 20.88 1.77
CA ASN A 376 -10.27 22.12 1.30
C ASN A 376 -8.74 22.07 1.36
N ILE A 377 -8.18 21.33 2.31
CA ILE A 377 -6.73 21.11 2.37
C ILE A 377 -6.33 20.17 1.22
N THR A 378 -7.01 19.03 1.09
CA THR A 378 -6.69 18.03 0.07
C THR A 378 -6.91 18.52 -1.36
N SER A 379 -7.86 19.43 -1.59
CA SER A 379 -8.13 20.00 -2.93
C SER A 379 -7.05 20.97 -3.41
N ARG A 380 -6.21 21.49 -2.51
CA ARG A 380 -5.13 22.45 -2.84
C ARG A 380 -3.80 21.78 -3.12
N VAL A 381 -3.66 20.50 -2.77
CA VAL A 381 -2.45 19.73 -3.04
C VAL A 381 -2.48 19.35 -4.52
N LYS A 382 -1.49 19.83 -5.28
CA LYS A 382 -1.33 19.46 -6.68
C LYS A 382 -0.60 18.12 -6.78
N ALA A 383 -1.08 17.26 -7.66
CA ALA A 383 -0.25 16.17 -8.15
C ALA A 383 0.83 16.79 -9.06
N ASP A 384 2.09 16.64 -8.68
CA ASP A 384 3.22 17.02 -9.52
C ASP A 384 3.49 15.86 -10.48
N VAL A 385 3.53 16.15 -11.78
CA VAL A 385 3.70 15.12 -12.81
C VAL A 385 4.93 15.48 -13.60
N GLN A 386 5.99 14.73 -13.35
CA GLN A 386 7.28 14.91 -13.99
C GLN A 386 7.44 13.87 -15.09
N GLN A 387 7.68 14.34 -16.31
CA GLN A 387 8.00 13.47 -17.43
C GLN A 387 9.49 13.15 -17.39
N VAL A 388 9.84 11.92 -17.03
CA VAL A 388 11.24 11.44 -17.01
C VAL A 388 11.42 10.51 -18.21
N GLY A 389 11.95 11.04 -19.31
CA GLY A 389 12.05 10.31 -20.57
C GLY A 389 10.67 10.11 -21.25
N ASN A 390 10.33 8.87 -21.61
CA ASN A 390 9.02 8.50 -22.17
C ASN A 390 7.99 8.10 -21.10
N GLU A 391 8.36 8.12 -19.82
CA GLU A 391 7.54 7.66 -18.70
C GLU A 391 7.04 8.86 -17.87
N LEU A 392 5.75 8.86 -17.53
CA LEU A 392 5.15 9.86 -16.65
C LEU A 392 5.32 9.39 -15.21
N VAL A 393 6.11 10.12 -14.42
CA VAL A 393 6.28 9.89 -12.99
C VAL A 393 5.41 10.89 -12.24
N VAL A 394 4.47 10.40 -11.44
CA VAL A 394 3.49 11.24 -10.75
C VAL A 394 3.84 11.29 -9.26
N SER A 395 4.43 12.39 -8.82
CA SER A 395 4.59 12.74 -7.41
C SER A 395 3.29 13.38 -6.91
N GLY A 396 2.37 12.57 -6.38
CA GLY A 396 1.16 13.10 -5.74
C GLY A 396 -0.09 12.23 -5.80
N LEU A 397 0.03 10.94 -6.13
CA LEU A 397 -1.08 9.99 -6.06
C LEU A 397 -1.79 10.01 -4.70
N GLU A 398 -1.03 10.16 -3.62
CA GLU A 398 -1.55 10.26 -2.25
C GLU A 398 -2.51 11.44 -2.07
N SER A 399 -2.34 12.53 -2.83
CA SER A 399 -3.26 13.67 -2.81
C SER A 399 -4.63 13.29 -3.36
N ALA A 400 -4.67 12.64 -4.53
CA ALA A 400 -5.92 12.17 -5.14
C ALA A 400 -6.62 11.14 -4.24
N MET A 401 -5.87 10.19 -3.68
CA MET A 401 -6.42 9.20 -2.73
C MET A 401 -6.96 9.87 -1.46
N SER A 402 -6.22 10.83 -0.89
CA SER A 402 -6.66 11.59 0.29
C SER A 402 -7.91 12.44 0.02
N LEU A 403 -8.04 12.98 -1.19
CA LEU A 403 -9.22 13.72 -1.62
C LEU A 403 -10.46 12.81 -1.63
N ILE A 404 -10.35 11.63 -2.25
CA ILE A 404 -11.44 10.63 -2.32
C ILE A 404 -11.81 10.14 -0.91
N GLN A 405 -10.80 9.85 -0.09
CA GLN A 405 -10.97 9.38 1.28
C GLN A 405 -11.68 10.42 2.15
N THR A 406 -11.32 11.69 2.02
CA THR A 406 -11.97 12.80 2.72
C THR A 406 -13.40 13.00 2.26
N ALA A 407 -13.66 12.95 0.94
CA ALA A 407 -15.00 13.02 0.38
C ALA A 407 -15.89 11.87 0.90
N ARG A 408 -15.37 10.64 0.98
CA ARG A 408 -16.08 9.50 1.58
C ARG A 408 -16.45 9.74 3.05
N ASN A 409 -15.50 10.25 3.83
CA ASN A 409 -15.71 10.54 5.25
C ASN A 409 -16.76 11.62 5.46
N LEU A 410 -16.71 12.68 4.65
CA LEU A 410 -17.72 13.73 4.64
C LEU A 410 -19.10 13.17 4.28
N LEU A 411 -19.21 12.38 3.21
CA LEU A 411 -20.47 11.79 2.78
C LEU A 411 -21.09 10.91 3.88
N ASN A 412 -20.28 10.10 4.57
CA ASN A 412 -20.74 9.31 5.72
C ASN A 412 -21.25 10.19 6.87
N ALA A 413 -20.57 11.30 7.18
CA ALA A 413 -21.03 12.23 8.20
C ALA A 413 -22.36 12.89 7.80
N VAL A 414 -22.50 13.29 6.53
CA VAL A 414 -23.75 13.85 5.99
C VAL A 414 -24.91 12.85 6.12
N VAL A 415 -24.71 11.57 5.78
CA VAL A 415 -25.73 10.52 5.98
C VAL A 415 -26.19 10.42 7.42
N LEU A 416 -25.24 10.43 8.37
CA LEU A 416 -25.55 10.32 9.79
C LEU A 416 -26.29 11.55 10.31
N THR A 417 -25.90 12.74 9.85
CA THR A 417 -26.60 14.00 10.17
C THR A 417 -28.02 13.99 9.66
N VAL A 418 -28.27 13.59 8.40
CA VAL A 418 -29.63 13.50 7.84
C VAL A 418 -30.51 12.57 8.68
N LYS A 419 -29.99 11.40 9.07
CA LYS A 419 -30.69 10.45 9.94
C LYS A 419 -31.03 11.04 11.31
N ALA A 420 -30.03 11.60 11.98
CA ALA A 420 -30.17 12.10 13.33
C ALA A 420 -31.08 13.34 13.38
N ALA A 421 -30.95 14.24 12.41
CA ALA A 421 -31.81 15.42 12.26
C ALA A 421 -33.27 15.01 12.06
N TYR A 422 -33.54 13.99 11.25
CA TYR A 422 -34.91 13.48 11.10
C TYR A 422 -35.47 12.92 12.42
N ILE A 423 -34.70 12.07 13.11
CA ILE A 423 -35.17 11.51 14.39
C ILE A 423 -35.41 12.62 15.41
N ALA A 424 -34.55 13.64 15.44
CA ALA A 424 -34.68 14.79 16.31
C ALA A 424 -35.85 15.72 15.94
N SER A 425 -36.28 15.79 14.68
CA SER A 425 -37.44 16.59 14.28
C SER A 425 -38.79 15.89 14.53
N THR A 426 -38.78 14.56 14.69
CA THR A 426 -39.99 13.77 14.97
C THR A 426 -40.27 13.52 16.45
N LYS A 427 -39.34 13.88 17.34
CA LYS A 427 -39.44 13.71 18.79
C LYS A 427 -39.43 15.06 19.49
#